data_AF-A0A6V7ITV0-F1
#
_entry.id   AF-A0A6V7ITV0-F1
#
_cell.length_a   1.000
_cell.length_b   1.000
_cell.length_c   1.000
_cell.angle_alpha   90.00
_cell.angle_beta   90.00
_cell.angle_gamma   90.00
#
_symmetry.space_group_name_H-M   'P 1'
#
loop_
_entity.id
_entity.type
_entity.pdbx_description
1 polymer ?
#
loop_
_entity_poly.entity_id
_entity_poly.type
_entity_poly.pdbx_seq_one_letter_code
_entity_poly.pdbx_strand_id
1 'polypeptide(L)' 'GGNEGQSSMDPQLERQVETIRNLVDSYMKIVTKTTRDLVPKTIMHLIINNAKDFINGELLAHLYASGDQ' A
#
# COMPACT_ATOMS: atom_id res chain seq x y z
N GLY A 1 -31.65 16.03 39.57
CA GLY A 1 -30.74 16.98 38.89
C GLY A 1 -29.43 16.28 38.67
N GLY A 2 -28.74 16.38 37.54
CA GLY A 2 -28.97 17.17 36.34
C GLY A 2 -28.54 16.36 35.12
N ASN A 3 -29.22 16.62 34.03
CA ASN A 3 -29.04 16.01 32.71
C ASN A 3 -27.83 16.69 32.03
N GLU A 4 -26.60 16.25 32.31
CA GLU A 4 -25.36 16.81 31.74
C GLU A 4 -24.67 15.85 30.73
N GLY A 5 -25.41 14.89 30.17
CA GLY A 5 -24.89 13.96 29.15
C GLY A 5 -25.23 14.31 27.70
N GLN A 6 -26.10 15.31 27.48
CA GLN A 6 -26.41 15.86 26.15
C GLN A 6 -25.69 17.20 26.01
N SER A 7 -24.35 17.18 25.95
CA SER A 7 -23.65 18.26 25.27
C SER A 7 -24.17 18.25 23.84
N SER A 8 -25.02 19.21 23.50
CA SER A 8 -25.41 19.50 22.12
C SER A 8 -24.13 19.53 21.30
N MET A 9 -23.88 18.48 20.51
CA MET A 9 -22.83 18.56 19.49
C MET A 9 -23.22 19.76 18.65
N ASP A 10 -22.38 20.78 18.67
CA ASP A 10 -22.58 21.98 17.88
C ASP A 10 -22.84 21.53 16.43
N PRO A 11 -24.00 21.87 15.83
CA PRO A 11 -24.31 21.49 14.46
C PRO A 11 -23.20 21.85 13.47
N GLN A 12 -22.42 22.89 13.79
CA GLN A 12 -21.24 23.27 13.02
C GLN A 12 -20.10 22.25 13.15
N LEU A 13 -19.83 21.74 14.35
CA LEU A 13 -18.83 20.70 14.59
C LEU A 13 -19.21 19.40 13.87
N GLU A 14 -20.47 19.00 13.92
CA GLU A 14 -20.94 17.79 13.21
C GLU A 14 -20.70 17.88 11.70
N ARG A 15 -21.00 19.04 11.10
CA ARG A 15 -20.73 19.30 9.67
C ARG A 15 -19.23 19.29 9.34
N GLN A 16 -18.39 19.80 10.24
CA GLN A 16 -16.94 19.76 10.06
C GLN A 16 -16.40 18.33 10.12
N VAL A 17 -16.87 17.52 11.07
CA VAL A 17 -16.49 16.11 11.18
C VAL A 17 -16.92 15.33 9.93
N GLU A 18 -18.12 15.58 9.41
CA GLU A 18 -18.59 14.99 8.14
C GLU A 18 -17.68 15.39 6.96
N THR A 19 -17.28 16.67 6.89
CA THR A 19 -16.35 17.14 5.87
C THR A 19 -15.00 16.41 5.96
N ILE A 20 -14.46 16.26 7.17
CA ILE A 20 -13.20 15.54 7.40
C ILE A 20 -13.33 14.06 7.00
N ARG A 21 -14.42 13.38 7.37
CA ARG A 21 -14.67 11.99 6.99
C ARG A 21 -14.67 11.82 5.46
N ASN A 22 -15.38 12.68 4.74
CA ASN A 22 -15.43 12.64 3.27
C ASN A 22 -14.05 12.88 2.63
N LEU A 23 -13.24 13.78 3.18
CA LEU A 23 -11.87 14.02 2.71
C LEU A 23 -10.96 12.82 2.96
N VAL A 24 -11.04 12.21 4.14
CA VAL A 24 -10.27 11.02 4.49
C VAL A 24 -10.66 9.85 3.59
N ASP A 25 -11.95 9.61 3.38
CA ASP A 25 -12.44 8.53 2.51
C ASP A 25 -11.98 8.72 1.06
N SER A 26 -12.04 9.96 0.56
CA SER A 26 -11.52 10.29 -0.77
C SER A 26 -10.01 10.03 -0.89
N TYR A 27 -9.24 10.46 0.10
CA TYR A 27 -7.80 10.23 0.14
C TYR A 27 -7.47 8.74 0.20
N MET A 28 -8.15 7.98 1.06
CA MET A 28 -7.93 6.53 1.20
C MET A 28 -8.26 5.76 -0.08
N LYS A 29 -9.25 6.21 -0.87
CA LYS A 29 -9.52 5.63 -2.21
C LYS A 29 -8.34 5.85 -3.16
N ILE A 30 -7.74 7.04 -3.17
CA ILE A 30 -6.56 7.33 -4.00
C ILE A 30 -5.38 6.46 -3.55
N VAL A 31 -5.07 6.45 -2.26
CA VAL A 31 -3.99 5.63 -1.69
C VAL A 31 -4.20 4.16 -2.04
N THR A 32 -5.39 3.62 -1.84
CA THR A 32 -5.70 2.21 -2.14
C THR A 32 -5.58 1.90 -3.63
N LYS A 33 -5.93 2.84 -4.51
CA LYS A 33 -5.73 2.69 -5.96
C LYS A 33 -4.23 2.66 -6.29
N THR A 34 -3.45 3.59 -5.74
CA THR A 34 -2.01 3.69 -5.97
C THR A 34 -1.27 2.48 -5.44
N THR A 35 -1.56 2.03 -4.21
CA THR A 35 -0.92 0.84 -3.62
C THR A 35 -1.21 -0.42 -4.44
N ARG A 36 -2.46 -0.63 -4.88
CA ARG A 36 -2.82 -1.78 -5.72
C ARG A 36 -2.14 -1.77 -7.09
N ASP A 37 -1.76 -0.61 -7.61
CA ASP A 37 -1.02 -0.49 -8.87
C ASP A 37 0.49 -0.66 -8.68
N LEU A 38 1.07 -0.01 -7.67
CA LEU A 38 2.51 0.03 -7.48
C LEU A 38 3.07 -1.25 -6.86
N VAL A 39 2.34 -1.93 -5.96
CA VAL A 39 2.85 -3.14 -5.31
C VAL A 39 3.12 -4.27 -6.31
N PRO A 40 2.19 -4.63 -7.23
CA PRO A 40 2.48 -5.65 -8.24
C PRO A 40 3.63 -5.27 -9.18
N LYS A 41 3.73 -4.00 -9.58
CA LYS A 41 4.83 -3.50 -10.42
C LYS A 41 6.19 -3.63 -9.72
N THR A 42 6.21 -3.33 -8.42
CA THR A 42 7.42 -3.45 -7.60
C THR A 42 7.86 -4.90 -7.47
N ILE A 43 6.94 -5.82 -7.18
CA ILE A 43 7.22 -7.27 -7.12
C ILE A 43 7.73 -7.78 -8.47
N MET A 44 7.06 -7.38 -9.56
CA MET A 44 7.46 -7.77 -10.91
C MET A 44 8.88 -7.31 -11.23
N HIS A 45 9.20 -6.05 -10.94
CA HIS A 45 10.50 -5.49 -11.27
C HIS A 45 11.63 -6.06 -10.39
N LEU A 46 11.43 -6.08 -9.07
CA LEU A 46 12.50 -6.42 -8.13
C LEU A 46 12.71 -7.92 -7.97
N ILE A 47 11.63 -8.71 -8.01
CA ILE A 47 11.71 -10.15 -7.72
C ILE A 47 11.65 -10.93 -9.03
N ILE A 48 10.58 -10.76 -9.80
CA ILE A 48 10.32 -11.63 -10.96
C ILE A 48 11.35 -11.39 -12.06
N ASN A 49 11.56 -10.13 -12.47
CA ASN A 49 12.50 -9.82 -13.54
C ASN A 49 13.93 -10.14 -13.11
N ASN A 50 14.32 -9.81 -11.87
CA ASN A 50 15.64 -10.15 -11.37
C ASN A 50 15.89 -11.68 -11.37
N ALA A 51 14.94 -12.48 -10.86
CA ALA A 51 15.05 -13.94 -10.88
C ALA A 51 15.10 -14.49 -12.32
N LYS A 52 14.30 -13.93 -13.22
CA LYS A 52 14.32 -14.27 -14.65
C LYS A 52 15.69 -13.98 -15.26
N ASP A 53 16.28 -12.82 -14.97
CA ASP A 53 17.56 -12.42 -15.52
C ASP A 53 18.68 -13.32 -14.99
N PHE A 54 18.67 -13.64 -13.69
CA PHE A 54 19.61 -14.60 -13.08
C PHE A 54 19.54 -15.98 -13.74
N ILE A 55 18.32 -16.52 -13.91
CA ILE A 55 18.13 -17.85 -14.54
C ILE A 55 18.67 -17.86 -15.98
N ASN A 56 18.42 -16.80 -16.74
CA ASN A 56 18.81 -16.74 -18.15
C ASN A 56 20.30 -16.40 -18.36
N GLY A 57 20.91 -15.62 -17.46
CA GLY A 57 22.26 -15.07 -17.65
C GLY A 57 23.35 -15.72 -16.80
N GLU A 58 23.03 -16.11 -15.56
CA GLU A 58 24.06 -16.41 -14.54
C GLU A 58 23.99 -17.86 -14.03
N LEU A 59 22.80 -18.48 -14.04
CA LEU A 59 22.57 -19.79 -13.46
C LEU A 59 23.51 -20.88 -14.01
N LEU A 60 23.72 -20.92 -15.33
CA LEU A 60 24.57 -21.93 -15.95
C LEU A 60 26.04 -21.79 -15.52
N ALA A 61 26.53 -20.55 -15.44
CA ALA A 61 27.89 -20.28 -14.96
C ALA A 61 28.06 -20.72 -13.50
N HIS A 62 27.06 -20.46 -12.66
CA HIS A 62 27.05 -20.89 -11.26
C HIS A 62 27.04 -22.42 -11.11
N LEU A 63 26.29 -23.13 -11.96
CA LEU A 63 26.25 -24.61 -11.94
C LEU A 63 27.60 -25.22 -12.33
N TYR A 64 28.26 -24.68 -13.37
CA TYR A 64 29.59 -25.15 -13.75
C TYR A 64 30.65 -24.83 -12.70
N ALA A 65 30.62 -23.63 -12.12
CA ALA A 65 31.55 -23.25 -11.06
C ALA A 65 31.39 -24.09 -9.79
N SER A 66 30.19 -24.60 -9.51
CA SER A 66 29.92 -25.46 -8.35
C SER A 66 30.30 -26.93 -8.56
N GLY A 67 30.39 -27.37 -9.82
CA GLY A 67 30.75 -28.76 -10.18
C GLY A 67 32.24 -28.99 -10.42
N ASP A 68 33.05 -27.93 -10.53
CA ASP A 68 34.49 -27.98 -10.76
C ASP A 68 35.31 -27.92 -9.44
N GLN A 69 34.69 -28.33 -8.32
CA GLN A 69 35.31 -28.42 -6.99
C GLN A 69 35.36 -29.86 -6.48
#